data_AF-A0A4Y6V0C7-F1
#
_entry.id   AF-A0A4Y6V0C7-F1
#
_cell.length_a   1.000
_cell.length_b   1.000
_cell.length_c   1.000
_cell.angle_alpha   90.00
_cell.angle_beta   90.00
_cell.angle_gamma   90.00
#
_symmetry.space_group_name_H-M   'P 1'
#
loop_
_entity.id
_entity.type
_entity.pdbx_description
1 polymer ?
#
loop_
_entity_poly.entity_id
_entity_poly.type
_entity_poly.pdbx_seq_one_letter_code
_entity_poly.pdbx_strand_id
1 'polypeptide(L)'
;MTEEQDQQRQQQVREAADLAAHFDVTVEQAREMQFAEGQTLIWTEAFKLDSWLILMKPSDDPQQPEPFFGNMDGHGWAFLFTDPMHAQVFGRNNNLVTPGGNVLIAKMKVDAMISWLEEIGRSGLYGARFNEGEQGWFIPVDGLRAMQDYVEIQETRRKELEADE
;
A
#
# COMPACT_ATOMS: atom_id res chain seq x y z
N MET A 1 -23.74 17.04 -13.28
CA MET A 1 -22.64 17.27 -12.32
C MET A 1 -22.68 18.72 -11.96
N THR A 2 -22.63 19.04 -10.67
CA THR A 2 -22.52 20.42 -10.18
C THR A 2 -21.06 20.85 -10.20
N GLU A 3 -20.78 22.14 -10.33
CA GLU A 3 -19.40 22.67 -10.30
C GLU A 3 -18.62 22.22 -9.05
N GLU A 4 -19.32 22.08 -7.92
CA GLU A 4 -18.76 21.61 -6.66
C GLU A 4 -18.32 20.13 -6.72
N GLN A 5 -19.08 19.26 -7.39
CA GLN A 5 -18.72 17.85 -7.58
C GLN A 5 -17.49 17.71 -8.49
N ASP A 6 -17.39 18.54 -9.52
CA ASP A 6 -16.26 18.52 -10.44
C ASP A 6 -14.99 19.03 -9.74
N GLN A 7 -15.09 20.08 -8.92
CA GLN A 7 -13.97 20.58 -8.11
C GLN A 7 -13.49 19.55 -7.09
N GLN A 8 -14.40 18.90 -6.36
CA GLN A 8 -14.02 17.84 -5.41
C GLN A 8 -13.33 16.67 -6.10
N ARG A 9 -13.82 16.26 -7.27
CA ARG A 9 -13.20 15.19 -8.06
C ARG A 9 -11.81 15.57 -8.54
N GLN A 10 -11.62 16.80 -9.03
CA GLN A 10 -10.31 17.29 -9.45
C GLN A 10 -9.32 17.34 -8.28
N GLN A 11 -9.77 17.78 -7.12
CA GLN A 11 -8.96 17.81 -5.90
C GLN A 11 -8.51 16.39 -5.50
N GLN A 12 -9.42 15.42 -5.47
CA GLN A 12 -9.09 14.02 -5.16
C GLN A 12 -8.09 13.42 -6.16
N VAL A 13 -8.22 13.72 -7.45
CA VAL A 13 -7.27 13.27 -8.48
C VAL A 13 -5.90 13.86 -8.24
N ARG A 14 -5.82 15.15 -7.89
CA ARG A 14 -4.56 15.82 -7.59
C ARG A 14 -3.88 15.25 -6.35
N GLU A 15 -4.63 15.06 -5.26
CA GLU A 15 -4.11 14.46 -4.03
C GLU A 15 -3.59 13.04 -4.26
N ALA A 16 -4.29 12.24 -5.07
CA ALA A 16 -3.84 10.91 -5.44
C ALA A 16 -2.54 10.95 -6.25
N ALA A 17 -2.39 11.91 -7.17
CA ALA A 17 -1.18 12.08 -7.97
C ALA A 17 0.00 12.56 -7.13
N ASP A 18 -0.22 13.51 -6.21
CA ASP A 18 0.80 14.01 -5.31
C ASP A 18 1.28 12.89 -4.37
N LEU A 19 0.37 12.04 -3.88
CA LEU A 19 0.72 10.88 -3.04
C LEU A 19 1.49 9.80 -3.82
N ALA A 20 1.08 9.49 -5.05
CA ALA A 20 1.80 8.56 -5.91
C ALA A 20 3.23 9.04 -6.16
N ALA A 21 3.39 10.30 -6.57
CA ALA A 21 4.69 10.91 -6.80
C ALA A 21 5.58 10.93 -5.54
N HIS A 22 4.99 11.17 -4.36
CA HIS A 22 5.71 11.11 -3.09
C HIS A 22 6.33 9.74 -2.85
N PHE A 23 5.57 8.65 -3.02
CA PHE A 23 6.10 7.31 -2.82
C PHE A 23 7.12 6.91 -3.89
N ASP A 24 6.91 7.28 -5.14
CA ASP A 24 7.88 7.01 -6.21
C ASP A 24 9.23 7.66 -5.90
N VAL A 25 9.23 8.95 -5.54
CA VAL A 25 10.43 9.67 -5.13
C VAL A 25 11.05 9.07 -3.86
N THR A 26 10.23 8.67 -2.89
CA THR A 26 10.72 8.05 -1.64
C THR A 26 11.46 6.74 -1.93
N VAL A 27 10.92 5.90 -2.82
CA VAL A 27 11.56 4.64 -3.22
C VAL A 27 12.84 4.90 -4.01
N GLU A 28 12.84 5.89 -4.92
CA GLU A 28 14.05 6.30 -5.64
C GLU A 28 15.15 6.79 -4.70
N GLN A 29 14.81 7.64 -3.73
CA GLN A 29 15.75 8.10 -2.72
C GLN A 29 16.31 6.94 -1.89
N ALA A 30 15.44 6.03 -1.45
CA ALA A 30 15.84 4.87 -0.66
C ALA A 30 16.83 3.94 -1.39
N ARG A 31 16.83 3.91 -2.73
CA ARG A 31 17.79 3.13 -3.53
C ARG A 31 19.21 3.67 -3.49
N GLU A 32 19.35 4.99 -3.32
CA GLU A 32 20.64 5.66 -3.22
C GLU A 32 21.21 5.61 -1.79
N MET A 33 20.44 5.12 -0.82
CA MET A 33 20.82 5.00 0.59
C MET A 33 21.41 3.63 0.92
N GLN A 34 21.97 3.49 2.12
CA GLN A 34 22.25 2.16 2.65
C GLN A 34 20.94 1.38 2.80
N PHE A 35 20.96 0.08 2.51
CA PHE A 35 19.74 -0.74 2.45
C PHE A 35 18.85 -0.60 3.69
N ALA A 36 19.41 -0.66 4.89
CA ALA A 36 18.65 -0.54 6.13
C ALA A 36 18.00 0.86 6.30
N GLU A 37 18.71 1.92 5.92
CA GLU A 37 18.21 3.30 5.97
C GLU A 37 17.10 3.51 4.95
N GLY A 38 17.31 3.05 3.70
CA GLY A 38 16.30 3.12 2.64
C GLY A 38 15.03 2.34 2.99
N GLN A 39 15.16 1.14 3.55
CA GLN A 39 14.00 0.39 4.05
C GLN A 39 13.28 1.13 5.19
N THR A 40 14.04 1.69 6.13
CA THR A 40 13.45 2.47 7.24
C THR A 40 12.67 3.66 6.70
N LEU A 41 13.21 4.38 5.72
CA LEU A 41 12.55 5.51 5.06
C LEU A 41 11.22 5.11 4.41
N ILE A 42 11.21 4.09 3.56
CA ILE A 42 10.00 3.63 2.86
C ILE A 42 8.93 3.20 3.87
N TRP A 43 9.31 2.37 4.86
CA TRP A 43 8.34 1.86 5.84
C TRP A 43 7.81 2.94 6.76
N THR A 44 8.64 3.92 7.11
CA THR A 44 8.21 5.10 7.88
C THR A 44 7.09 5.83 7.17
N GLU A 45 7.25 6.10 5.88
CA GLU A 45 6.22 6.79 5.09
C GLU A 45 4.98 5.91 4.88
N ALA A 46 5.16 4.61 4.63
CA ALA A 46 4.05 3.68 4.44
C ALA A 46 3.17 3.54 5.69
N PHE A 47 3.76 3.48 6.89
CA PHE A 47 3.00 3.34 8.15
C PHE A 47 2.34 4.64 8.63
N LYS A 48 2.80 5.81 8.16
CA LYS A 48 2.15 7.11 8.44
C LYS A 48 0.82 7.28 7.71
N LEU A 49 0.54 6.47 6.70
CA LEU A 49 -0.73 6.55 5.98
C LEU A 49 -1.91 6.20 6.88
N ASP A 50 -3.02 6.91 6.71
CA ASP A 50 -4.26 6.56 7.40
C ASP A 50 -4.77 5.18 7.01
N SER A 51 -4.45 4.72 5.80
CA SER A 51 -4.93 3.47 5.24
C SER A 51 -4.07 3.00 4.08
N TRP A 52 -4.04 1.69 3.88
CA TRP A 52 -3.58 1.07 2.65
C TRP A 52 -4.76 0.66 1.79
N LEU A 53 -4.47 0.45 0.52
CA LEU A 53 -5.42 0.01 -0.48
C LEU A 53 -5.13 -1.44 -0.86
N ILE A 54 -6.18 -2.21 -1.11
CA ILE A 54 -6.10 -3.57 -1.65
C ILE A 54 -7.07 -3.71 -2.81
N LEU A 55 -6.68 -4.47 -3.83
CA LEU A 55 -7.57 -4.79 -4.94
C LEU A 55 -8.59 -5.84 -4.53
N MET A 56 -9.80 -5.69 -5.02
CA MET A 56 -10.85 -6.69 -4.92
C MET A 56 -10.97 -7.42 -6.26
N LYS A 57 -11.30 -8.71 -6.20
CA LYS A 57 -11.64 -9.48 -7.40
C LYS A 57 -12.83 -8.82 -8.09
N PRO A 58 -12.84 -8.75 -9.44
CA PRO A 58 -14.04 -8.42 -10.18
C PRO A 58 -15.12 -9.44 -9.84
N SER A 59 -16.18 -9.00 -9.17
CA SER A 59 -17.33 -9.82 -8.82
C SER A 59 -18.59 -9.21 -9.42
N ASP A 60 -19.46 -10.07 -9.95
CA ASP A 60 -20.81 -9.70 -10.35
C ASP A 60 -21.77 -9.62 -9.15
N ASP A 61 -21.34 -10.08 -7.97
CA ASP A 61 -22.08 -9.97 -6.70
C ASP A 61 -21.42 -8.92 -5.78
N PRO A 62 -21.99 -7.69 -5.69
CA PRO A 62 -21.49 -6.65 -4.81
C PRO A 62 -21.61 -6.97 -3.32
N GLN A 63 -22.40 -7.99 -2.94
CA GLN A 63 -22.61 -8.35 -1.53
C GLN A 63 -21.49 -9.24 -0.99
N GLN A 64 -20.64 -9.80 -1.85
CA GLN A 64 -19.52 -10.66 -1.46
C GLN A 64 -18.22 -10.19 -2.12
N PRO A 65 -17.70 -9.02 -1.73
CA PRO A 65 -16.44 -8.53 -2.27
C PRO A 65 -15.27 -9.38 -1.72
N GLU A 66 -14.54 -10.05 -2.60
CA GLU A 66 -13.37 -10.84 -2.24
C GLU A 66 -12.08 -10.06 -2.54
N PRO A 67 -11.10 -10.00 -1.63
CA PRO A 67 -9.79 -9.43 -1.92
C PRO A 67 -9.04 -10.29 -2.95
N PHE A 68 -8.25 -9.61 -3.78
CA PHE A 68 -7.35 -10.26 -4.71
C PHE A 68 -6.03 -10.63 -4.03
N PHE A 69 -5.69 -11.91 -4.10
CA PHE A 69 -4.35 -12.42 -3.81
C PHE A 69 -3.80 -13.03 -5.10
N GLY A 70 -2.56 -12.71 -5.43
CA GLY A 70 -1.88 -13.33 -6.56
C GLY A 70 -0.90 -14.40 -6.12
N ASN A 71 -0.47 -15.23 -7.07
CA ASN A 71 0.57 -16.21 -6.85
C ASN A 71 1.85 -15.74 -7.56
N MET A 72 2.96 -15.70 -6.83
CA MET A 72 4.30 -15.48 -7.39
C MET A 72 5.25 -16.49 -6.77
N ASP A 73 6.03 -17.15 -7.62
CA ASP A 73 7.01 -18.17 -7.24
C ASP A 73 6.41 -19.30 -6.38
N GLY A 74 5.13 -19.63 -6.60
CA GLY A 74 4.42 -20.66 -5.86
C GLY A 74 3.84 -20.20 -4.52
N HIS A 75 4.06 -18.95 -4.14
CA HIS A 75 3.58 -18.37 -2.87
C HIS A 75 2.39 -17.43 -3.09
N GLY A 76 1.47 -17.39 -2.13
CA GLY A 76 0.37 -16.42 -2.11
C GLY A 76 0.83 -15.06 -1.62
N TRP A 77 0.50 -14.00 -2.34
CA TRP A 77 0.87 -12.61 -2.04
C TRP A 77 -0.34 -11.68 -2.04
N ALA A 78 -0.37 -10.77 -1.07
CA ALA A 78 -1.27 -9.63 -1.07
C ALA A 78 -0.62 -8.50 -1.87
N PHE A 79 -1.42 -7.84 -2.72
CA PHE A 79 -0.99 -6.66 -3.47
C PHE A 79 -1.65 -5.43 -2.86
N LEU A 80 -0.83 -4.64 -2.20
CA LEU A 80 -1.22 -3.45 -1.46
C LEU A 80 -0.72 -2.20 -2.17
N PHE A 81 -1.40 -1.08 -1.96
CA PHE A 81 -1.03 0.17 -2.59
C PHE A 81 -1.15 1.32 -1.60
N THR A 82 -0.22 2.26 -1.74
CA THR A 82 -0.22 3.50 -0.96
C THR A 82 -1.18 4.52 -1.55
N ASP A 83 -1.45 4.42 -2.85
CA ASP A 83 -2.29 5.37 -3.58
C ASP A 83 -3.19 4.69 -4.64
N PRO A 84 -4.29 5.35 -5.04
CA PRO A 84 -5.22 4.79 -6.02
C PRO A 84 -4.65 4.69 -7.44
N MET A 85 -3.61 5.45 -7.81
CA MET A 85 -3.08 5.45 -9.18
C MET A 85 -2.33 4.15 -9.44
N HIS A 86 -1.42 3.75 -8.56
CA HIS A 86 -0.72 2.47 -8.66
C HIS A 86 -1.70 1.29 -8.62
N ALA A 87 -2.69 1.33 -7.73
CA ALA A 87 -3.74 0.32 -7.66
C ALA A 87 -4.52 0.18 -8.99
N GLN A 88 -4.91 1.30 -9.61
CA GLN A 88 -5.63 1.29 -10.88
C GLN A 88 -4.77 0.77 -12.03
N VAL A 89 -3.50 1.19 -12.11
CA VAL A 89 -2.56 0.74 -13.14
C VAL A 89 -2.35 -0.77 -13.03
N PHE A 90 -2.04 -1.26 -11.82
CA PHE A 90 -1.88 -2.69 -11.58
C PHE A 90 -3.15 -3.47 -11.92
N GLY A 91 -4.31 -3.01 -11.45
CA GLY A 91 -5.59 -3.67 -11.68
C GLY A 91 -5.91 -3.81 -13.17
N ARG A 92 -5.69 -2.75 -13.96
CA ARG A 92 -5.88 -2.78 -15.42
C ARG A 92 -4.89 -3.71 -16.12
N ASN A 93 -3.61 -3.62 -15.77
CA ASN A 93 -2.56 -4.46 -16.37
C ASN A 93 -2.76 -5.95 -16.11
N ASN A 94 -3.46 -6.30 -15.03
CA ASN A 94 -3.72 -7.68 -14.62
C ASN A 94 -5.16 -8.15 -14.90
N ASN A 95 -5.93 -7.42 -15.72
CA ASN A 95 -7.33 -7.73 -16.05
C ASN A 95 -8.25 -7.87 -14.81
N LEU A 96 -7.95 -7.15 -13.73
CA LEU A 96 -8.77 -7.05 -12.52
C LEU A 96 -9.79 -5.92 -12.65
N VAL A 97 -10.55 -5.96 -13.74
CA VAL A 97 -11.58 -4.97 -14.06
C VAL A 97 -12.95 -5.63 -14.12
N THR A 98 -13.96 -4.93 -13.61
CA THR A 98 -15.37 -5.28 -13.77
C THR A 98 -15.78 -5.24 -15.26
N PRO A 99 -16.94 -5.80 -15.64
CA PRO A 99 -17.46 -5.67 -17.01
C PRO A 99 -17.59 -4.21 -17.49
N GLY A 100 -17.77 -3.26 -16.56
CA GLY A 100 -17.79 -1.82 -16.85
C GLY A 100 -16.41 -1.17 -16.98
N GLY A 101 -15.31 -1.93 -16.89
CA GLY A 101 -13.94 -1.43 -16.98
C GLY A 101 -13.39 -0.80 -15.69
N ASN A 102 -14.09 -0.92 -14.56
CA ASN A 102 -13.67 -0.36 -13.29
C ASN A 102 -12.81 -1.34 -12.49
N VAL A 103 -11.73 -0.85 -11.88
CA VAL A 103 -10.94 -1.57 -10.87
C VAL A 103 -11.59 -1.38 -9.51
N LEU A 104 -11.83 -2.46 -8.78
CA LEU A 104 -12.38 -2.40 -7.44
C LEU A 104 -11.26 -2.32 -6.40
N ILE A 105 -11.30 -1.26 -5.58
CA ILE A 105 -10.26 -0.97 -4.58
C ILE A 105 -10.95 -0.81 -3.22
N ALA A 106 -10.51 -1.58 -2.24
CA ALA A 106 -10.89 -1.39 -0.85
C ALA A 106 -9.80 -0.61 -0.10
N LYS A 107 -10.23 0.27 0.81
CA LYS A 107 -9.36 1.05 1.69
C LYS A 107 -9.52 0.52 3.11
N MET A 108 -8.42 0.23 3.79
CA MET A 108 -8.43 -0.26 5.17
C MET A 108 -7.34 0.45 5.99
N LYS A 109 -7.67 0.82 7.22
CA LYS A 109 -6.69 1.41 8.15
C LYS A 109 -5.46 0.53 8.25
N VAL A 110 -4.28 1.13 8.32
CA VAL A 110 -3.00 0.41 8.31
C VAL A 110 -2.95 -0.67 9.38
N ASP A 111 -3.21 -0.34 10.64
CA ASP A 111 -3.18 -1.31 11.74
C ASP A 111 -4.20 -2.46 11.58
N ALA A 112 -5.40 -2.13 11.07
CA ALA A 112 -6.43 -3.14 10.78
C ALA A 112 -6.01 -4.05 9.61
N MET A 113 -5.37 -3.49 8.58
CA MET A 113 -4.83 -4.25 7.45
C MET A 113 -3.72 -5.18 7.89
N ILE A 114 -2.78 -4.71 8.73
CA ILE A 114 -1.70 -5.55 9.29
C ILE A 114 -2.31 -6.72 10.05
N SER A 115 -3.25 -6.45 10.96
CA SER A 115 -3.91 -7.49 11.77
C SER A 115 -4.66 -8.51 10.91
N TRP A 116 -5.33 -8.05 9.87
CA TRP A 116 -6.04 -8.90 8.91
C TRP A 116 -5.08 -9.76 8.07
N LEU A 117 -3.97 -9.19 7.61
CA LEU A 117 -2.93 -9.93 6.87
C LEU A 117 -2.27 -10.99 7.75
N GLU A 118 -1.98 -10.69 9.02
CA GLU A 118 -1.46 -11.66 9.98
C GLU A 118 -2.40 -12.87 10.17
N GLU A 119 -3.71 -12.61 10.23
CA GLU A 119 -4.72 -13.68 10.33
C GLU A 119 -4.72 -14.57 9.08
N ILE A 120 -4.70 -13.96 7.89
CA ILE A 120 -4.65 -14.72 6.62
C ILE A 120 -3.29 -15.42 6.46
N GLY A 121 -2.21 -14.83 6.96
CA GLY A 121 -0.87 -15.41 6.98
C GLY A 121 -0.84 -16.79 7.63
N ARG A 122 -1.64 -16.99 8.70
CA ARG A 122 -1.81 -18.29 9.36
C ARG A 122 -2.43 -19.36 8.44
N SER A 123 -3.10 -18.93 7.38
CA SER A 123 -3.73 -19.79 6.36
C SER A 123 -2.88 -19.96 5.09
N GLY A 124 -1.63 -19.46 5.08
CA GLY A 124 -0.67 -19.71 4.01
C GLY A 124 -0.35 -18.53 3.09
N LEU A 125 -0.83 -17.32 3.41
CA LEU A 125 -0.36 -16.10 2.74
C LEU A 125 1.09 -15.81 3.15
N TYR A 126 1.98 -15.67 2.17
CA TYR A 126 3.40 -15.51 2.44
C TYR A 126 3.78 -14.07 2.78
N GLY A 127 3.32 -13.10 1.98
CA GLY A 127 3.81 -11.74 2.04
C GLY A 127 2.85 -10.71 1.46
N ALA A 128 3.21 -9.45 1.66
CA ALA A 128 2.60 -8.31 1.01
C ALA A 128 3.61 -7.63 0.08
N ARG A 129 3.13 -7.22 -1.10
CA ARG A 129 3.84 -6.42 -2.08
C ARG A 129 3.15 -5.09 -2.25
N PHE A 130 3.90 -4.02 -2.10
CA PHE A 130 3.42 -2.66 -2.19
C PHE A 130 3.79 -2.08 -3.54
N ASN A 131 2.83 -1.42 -4.19
CA ASN A 131 3.01 -0.70 -5.46
C ASN A 131 3.79 -1.53 -6.50
N GLU A 132 3.43 -2.81 -6.64
CA GLU A 132 4.16 -3.75 -7.51
C GLU A 132 4.43 -3.16 -8.89
N GLY A 133 5.69 -3.20 -9.32
CA GLY A 133 6.17 -2.54 -10.52
C GLY A 133 7.59 -2.03 -10.32
N GLU A 134 7.96 -0.99 -11.08
CA GLU A 134 9.30 -0.40 -11.01
C GLU A 134 9.63 0.11 -9.61
N GLN A 135 8.68 0.71 -8.88
CA GLN A 135 8.88 1.25 -7.54
C GLN A 135 8.31 0.35 -6.42
N GLY A 136 8.12 -0.94 -6.71
CA GLY A 136 7.56 -1.87 -5.74
C GLY A 136 8.55 -2.30 -4.65
N TRP A 137 8.03 -2.62 -3.47
CA TRP A 137 8.77 -3.29 -2.39
C TRP A 137 7.88 -4.34 -1.73
N PHE A 138 8.48 -5.19 -0.88
CA PHE A 138 7.76 -6.30 -0.27
C PHE A 138 8.22 -6.59 1.15
N ILE A 139 7.36 -7.31 1.87
CA ILE A 139 7.67 -7.86 3.19
C ILE A 139 6.91 -9.18 3.41
N PRO A 140 7.55 -10.20 4.01
CA PRO A 140 6.84 -11.34 4.56
C PRO A 140 5.79 -10.90 5.59
N VAL A 141 4.64 -11.56 5.61
CA VAL A 141 3.53 -11.18 6.52
C VAL A 141 3.96 -11.27 7.99
N ASP A 142 4.79 -12.26 8.34
CA ASP A 142 5.33 -12.45 9.69
C ASP A 142 6.32 -11.35 10.13
N GLY A 143 6.90 -10.61 9.18
CA GLY A 143 7.78 -9.48 9.44
C GLY A 143 7.06 -8.14 9.56
N LEU A 144 5.78 -8.05 9.18
CA LEU A 144 5.08 -6.78 9.01
C LEU A 144 4.94 -6.01 10.33
N ARG A 145 4.53 -6.67 11.41
CA ARG A 145 4.41 -6.06 12.75
C ARG A 145 5.76 -5.68 13.34
N ALA A 146 6.75 -6.56 13.22
CA ALA A 146 8.10 -6.29 13.70
C ALA A 146 8.71 -5.06 13.01
N MET A 147 8.42 -4.86 11.72
CA MET A 147 8.85 -3.68 10.98
C MET A 147 8.12 -2.41 11.45
N GLN A 148 6.82 -2.50 11.76
CA GLN A 148 6.06 -1.40 12.35
C GLN A 148 6.68 -0.96 13.69
N ASP A 149 6.88 -1.92 14.61
CA ASP A 149 7.48 -1.65 15.92
C ASP A 149 8.88 -1.05 15.80
N TYR A 150 9.69 -1.58 14.88
CA TYR A 150 11.03 -1.09 14.61
C TYR A 150 11.03 0.38 14.19
N VAL A 151 10.18 0.74 13.22
CA VAL A 151 10.05 2.11 12.72
C VAL A 151 9.57 3.07 13.81
N GLU A 152 8.59 2.68 14.61
CA GLU A 152 8.08 3.50 15.72
C GLU A 152 9.18 3.80 16.75
N ILE A 153 10.04 2.82 17.05
CA ILE A 153 11.21 3.00 17.92
C ILE A 153 12.22 3.97 17.30
N GLN A 154 12.51 3.86 16.00
CA GLN A 154 13.45 4.77 15.33
C GLN A 154 12.94 6.21 15.32
N GLU A 155 11.66 6.43 15.01
CA GLU A 155 11.04 7.75 15.01
C GLU A 155 11.05 8.39 16.41
N THR A 156 10.83 7.59 17.45
CA THR A 156 10.89 8.06 18.84
C THR A 156 12.31 8.52 19.19
N ARG A 157 13.32 7.70 18.88
CA ARG A 157 14.73 8.03 19.14
C ARG A 157 15.19 9.28 18.38
N ARG A 158 14.75 9.45 17.13
CA ARG A 158 15.09 10.65 16.33
C ARG A 158 14.56 11.92 17.00
N LYS A 159 13.30 11.90 17.46
CA LYS A 159 12.68 13.04 18.16
C LYS A 159 13.38 13.38 19.47
N GLU A 160 13.85 12.38 20.21
CA GLU A 160 14.62 12.60 21.45
C GLU A 160 15.95 13.30 21.16
N LEU A 161 16.67 12.88 20.11
CA LEU A 161 17.92 13.51 19.70
C LEU A 161 17.74 14.96 19.23
N GLU A 162 16.66 15.24 18.48
CA GLU A 162 16.33 16.59 18.00
C GLU A 162 15.86 17.53 19.13
N ALA A 163 15.37 17.00 20.25
CA ALA A 163 14.92 17.81 21.40
C ALA A 163 16.06 18.24 22.32
N ASP A 164 17.22 17.58 22.22
CA ASP A 164 18.43 17.87 23.01
C ASP A 164 19.41 18.83 22.29
N GLU A 165 19.10 19.25 21.05
CA GLU A 165 19.82 20.28 20.26
C GLU A 165 19.22 21.69 20.41
#